data_AF-A0A1E1WU06-F1
#
_entry.id   AF-A0A1E1WU06-F1
#
_cell.length_a   1.000
_cell.length_b   1.000
_cell.length_c   1.000
_cell.angle_alpha   90.00
_cell.angle_beta   90.00
_cell.angle_gamma   90.00
#
_symmetry.space_group_name_H-M   'P 1'
#
loop_
_entity.id
_entity.type
_entity.pdbx_description
1 polymer ?
#
loop_
_entity_poly.entity_id
_entity_poly.type
_entity_poly.pdbx_seq_one_letter_code
_entity_poly.pdbx_strand_id
1 'polypeptide(L)'
;MFEIAIKGMDKLKERNGTEYIVGTSADILYHVSGSSFDWAKGEADIPIVYLFELRDDGDYGFLLPPELIKDNNREIVDGLIEMDRVTRQLGYYHRSSGFMHTLNAIIILLSLIIFM
;
A
#
# COMPACT_ATOMS: atom_id res chain seq x y z
N MET A 1 1.06 3.84 -10.08
CA MET A 1 0.57 3.68 -8.68
C MET A 1 -0.17 2.37 -8.49
N PHE A 2 -1.01 1.93 -9.45
CA PHE A 2 -1.74 0.67 -9.31
C PHE A 2 -0.91 -0.60 -9.46
N GLU A 3 0.33 -0.53 -9.95
CA GLU A 3 1.18 -1.72 -10.15
C GLU A 3 1.29 -2.62 -8.91
N ILE A 4 1.47 -2.05 -7.72
CA ILE A 4 1.53 -2.80 -6.46
C ILE A 4 0.24 -3.58 -6.24
N ALA A 5 -0.91 -2.90 -6.35
CA ALA A 5 -2.22 -3.53 -6.17
C ALA A 5 -2.55 -4.55 -7.26
N ILE A 6 -2.28 -4.25 -8.54
CA ILE A 6 -2.50 -5.17 -9.66
C ILE A 6 -1.74 -6.47 -9.45
N LYS A 7 -0.43 -6.39 -9.15
CA LYS A 7 0.38 -7.58 -8.87
C LYS A 7 -0.11 -8.34 -7.63
N GLY A 8 -0.53 -7.61 -6.59
CA GLY A 8 -1.16 -8.20 -5.42
C GLY A 8 -2.42 -8.99 -5.76
N MET A 9 -3.31 -8.43 -6.58
CA MET A 9 -4.58 -9.06 -6.93
C MET A 9 -4.40 -10.22 -7.90
N ASP A 10 -3.42 -10.13 -8.81
CA ASP A 10 -3.00 -11.27 -9.63
C ASP A 10 -2.54 -12.44 -8.75
N LYS A 11 -1.74 -12.14 -7.70
CA LYS A 11 -1.26 -13.18 -6.77
C LYS A 11 -2.37 -13.77 -5.92
N LEU A 12 -3.28 -12.93 -5.43
CA LEU A 12 -4.47 -13.35 -4.69
C LEU A 12 -5.31 -14.33 -5.52
N LYS A 13 -5.55 -13.98 -6.79
CA LYS A 13 -6.36 -14.76 -7.73
C LYS A 13 -5.83 -16.18 -7.95
N GLU A 14 -4.51 -16.39 -7.92
CA GLU A 14 -3.90 -17.72 -8.08
C GLU A 14 -4.41 -18.74 -7.05
N ARG A 15 -4.85 -18.30 -5.86
CA ARG A 15 -5.26 -19.22 -4.79
C ARG A 15 -6.61 -19.88 -5.07
N ASN A 16 -7.64 -19.06 -5.30
CA ASN A 16 -9.03 -19.49 -5.36
C ASN A 16 -9.79 -18.98 -6.59
N GLY A 17 -9.12 -18.24 -7.49
CA GLY A 17 -9.72 -17.67 -8.69
C GLY A 17 -10.53 -16.38 -8.48
N THR A 18 -10.60 -15.85 -7.26
CA THR A 18 -11.32 -14.59 -6.97
C THR A 18 -10.74 -13.43 -7.74
N GLU A 19 -11.61 -12.66 -8.38
CA GLU A 19 -11.20 -11.48 -9.15
C GLU A 19 -11.49 -10.22 -8.35
N TYR A 20 -10.49 -9.34 -8.25
CA TYR A 20 -10.61 -8.02 -7.63
C TYR A 20 -10.39 -6.95 -8.68
N ILE A 21 -11.15 -5.87 -8.60
CA ILE A 21 -10.99 -4.68 -9.46
C ILE A 21 -10.05 -3.70 -8.76
N VAL A 22 -9.07 -3.16 -9.49
CA VAL A 22 -8.11 -2.18 -8.97
C VAL A 22 -8.37 -0.81 -9.61
N GLY A 23 -8.58 0.22 -8.80
CA GLY A 23 -8.77 1.59 -9.25
C GLY A 23 -8.84 2.57 -8.08
N THR A 24 -9.09 3.86 -8.37
CA THR A 24 -9.46 4.80 -7.31
C THR A 24 -10.91 4.56 -6.89
N SER A 25 -11.28 4.92 -5.66
CA SER A 25 -12.68 4.80 -5.20
C SER A 25 -13.65 5.50 -6.17
N ALA A 26 -13.28 6.65 -6.72
CA ALA A 26 -14.06 7.37 -7.71
C ALA A 26 -14.28 6.60 -9.02
N ASP A 27 -13.30 5.80 -9.45
CA ASP A 27 -13.36 5.06 -10.71
C ASP A 27 -14.15 3.74 -10.60
N ILE A 28 -14.07 3.07 -9.44
CA ILE A 28 -14.56 1.68 -9.30
C ILE A 28 -15.69 1.50 -8.28
N LEU A 29 -15.99 2.51 -7.47
CA LEU A 29 -17.07 2.48 -6.48
C LEU A 29 -17.96 3.72 -6.62
N TYR A 30 -17.54 4.85 -6.04
CA TYR A 30 -18.24 6.13 -6.07
C TYR A 30 -17.32 7.25 -5.58
N HIS A 31 -17.68 8.50 -5.87
CA HIS A 31 -16.96 9.66 -5.34
C HIS A 31 -17.13 9.78 -3.82
N VAL A 32 -16.02 9.81 -3.10
CA VAL A 32 -15.98 9.98 -1.64
C VAL A 32 -14.88 10.96 -1.26
N SER A 33 -15.09 11.67 -0.15
CA SER A 33 -14.12 12.59 0.46
C SER A 33 -14.15 12.46 1.97
N GLY A 34 -13.01 12.67 2.62
CA GLY A 34 -12.91 12.63 4.08
C GLY A 34 -12.80 11.22 4.65
N SER A 35 -12.45 10.25 3.80
CA SER A 35 -12.14 8.89 4.23
C SER A 35 -10.80 8.83 4.98
N SER A 36 -10.55 7.72 5.67
CA SER A 36 -9.25 7.48 6.32
C SER A 36 -8.10 7.42 5.31
N PHE A 37 -8.33 6.90 4.10
CA PHE A 37 -7.31 6.81 3.07
C PHE A 37 -7.00 8.17 2.43
N ASP A 38 -7.98 9.08 2.34
CA ASP A 38 -7.74 10.47 1.91
C ASP A 38 -6.81 11.17 2.89
N TRP A 39 -7.11 11.06 4.20
CA TRP A 39 -6.28 11.66 5.25
C TRP A 39 -4.87 11.05 5.29
N ALA A 40 -4.77 9.72 5.25
CA ALA A 40 -3.49 9.02 5.26
C ALA A 40 -2.60 9.44 4.09
N LYS A 41 -3.19 9.59 2.89
CA LYS A 41 -2.45 9.95 1.69
C LYS A 41 -2.13 11.45 1.62
N GLY A 42 -3.09 12.31 1.97
CA GLY A 42 -2.99 13.76 1.79
C GLY A 42 -2.33 14.50 2.97
N GLU A 43 -2.75 14.20 4.19
CA GLU A 43 -2.30 14.91 5.39
C GLU A 43 -1.09 14.23 6.05
N ALA A 44 -1.11 12.89 6.14
CA ALA A 44 -0.03 12.14 6.78
C ALA A 44 1.15 11.81 5.84
N ASP A 45 1.05 12.18 4.55
CA ASP A 45 2.05 11.92 3.51
C ASP A 45 2.50 10.45 3.45
N ILE A 46 1.57 9.51 3.69
CA ILE A 46 1.87 8.09 3.60
C ILE A 46 1.92 7.71 2.12
N PRO A 47 3.06 7.21 1.61
CA PRO A 47 3.24 7.04 0.17
C PRO A 47 2.38 5.91 -0.40
N ILE A 48 2.12 4.87 0.40
CA ILE A 48 1.41 3.67 0.01
C ILE A 48 0.17 3.51 0.89
N VAL A 49 -1.01 3.71 0.29
CA VAL A 49 -2.30 3.64 0.97
C VAL A 49 -3.27 2.87 0.08
N TYR A 50 -3.92 1.86 0.65
CA TYR A 50 -4.91 1.03 -0.04
C TYR A 50 -6.11 0.76 0.87
N LEU A 51 -7.28 0.66 0.26
CA LEU A 51 -8.48 0.15 0.87
C LEU A 51 -8.83 -1.18 0.20
N PHE A 52 -9.32 -2.13 1.00
CA PHE A 52 -9.83 -3.41 0.53
C PHE A 52 -11.32 -3.52 0.86
N GLU A 53 -12.14 -3.71 -0.17
CA GLU A 53 -13.49 -4.26 -0.03
C GLU A 53 -13.38 -5.77 -0.28
N LEU A 54 -13.69 -6.58 0.73
CA LEU A 54 -13.50 -8.03 0.70
C LEU A 54 -14.68 -8.73 0.01
N ARG A 55 -14.63 -10.07 -0.05
CA ARG A 55 -15.74 -10.86 -0.59
C ARG A 55 -17.07 -10.55 0.12
N ASP A 56 -18.19 -10.67 -0.55
CA ASP A 56 -18.40 -11.08 -1.95
C ASP A 56 -18.96 -9.92 -2.81
N ASP A 57 -19.41 -10.22 -4.03
CA ASP A 57 -19.99 -9.24 -4.95
C ASP A 57 -21.49 -8.96 -4.67
N GLY A 58 -21.98 -9.30 -3.47
CA GLY A 58 -23.33 -8.97 -3.01
C GLY A 58 -24.29 -10.15 -2.86
N ASP A 59 -23.86 -11.40 -3.13
CA ASP A 59 -24.69 -12.59 -2.91
C ASP A 59 -25.06 -12.76 -1.42
N TYR A 60 -24.08 -12.56 -0.53
CA TYR A 60 -24.24 -12.55 0.91
C TYR A 60 -23.96 -11.18 1.53
N GLY A 61 -23.08 -10.38 0.93
CA GLY A 61 -22.64 -9.10 1.45
C GLY A 61 -22.11 -9.22 2.88
N PHE A 62 -22.65 -8.41 3.80
CA PHE A 62 -22.24 -8.44 5.20
C PHE A 62 -22.56 -9.75 5.94
N LEU A 63 -23.38 -10.63 5.36
CA LEU A 63 -23.75 -11.93 5.93
C LEU A 63 -22.98 -13.09 5.30
N LEU A 64 -21.75 -12.84 4.84
CA LEU A 64 -20.86 -13.85 4.27
C LEU A 64 -20.75 -15.08 5.19
N PRO A 65 -20.99 -16.31 4.69
CA PRO A 65 -20.94 -17.52 5.50
C PRO A 65 -19.59 -17.73 6.20
N PRO A 66 -19.58 -18.20 7.46
CA PRO A 66 -18.36 -18.37 8.23
C PRO A 66 -17.38 -19.37 7.60
N GLU A 67 -17.85 -20.29 6.76
CA GLU A 67 -17.04 -21.24 6.01
C GLU A 67 -16.08 -20.53 5.03
N LEU A 68 -16.46 -19.36 4.52
CA LEU A 68 -15.65 -18.56 3.57
C LEU A 68 -14.60 -17.68 4.25
N ILE A 69 -14.64 -17.52 5.58
CA ILE A 69 -13.69 -16.67 6.32
C ILE A 69 -12.26 -17.10 6.05
N LYS A 70 -11.97 -18.41 6.14
CA LYS A 70 -10.60 -18.90 6.00
C LYS A 70 -10.06 -18.69 4.59
N ASP A 71 -10.89 -18.93 3.58
CA ASP A 71 -10.47 -18.81 2.17
C ASP A 71 -10.27 -17.35 1.77
N ASN A 72 -11.18 -16.45 2.19
CA ASN A 72 -11.03 -15.01 2.01
C ASN A 72 -9.74 -14.45 2.65
N ASN A 73 -9.45 -14.81 3.90
CA ASN A 73 -8.26 -14.27 4.57
C ASN A 73 -6.96 -14.81 3.96
N ARG A 74 -6.99 -16.05 3.49
CA ARG A 74 -5.84 -16.72 2.88
C ARG A 74 -5.42 -16.08 1.56
N GLU A 75 -6.38 -15.82 0.68
CA GLU A 75 -6.09 -15.14 -0.60
C GLU A 75 -5.64 -13.69 -0.37
N ILE A 76 -6.23 -12.97 0.59
CA ILE A 76 -5.84 -11.60 0.94
C ILE A 76 -4.40 -11.55 1.44
N VAL A 77 -3.99 -12.49 2.30
CA VAL A 77 -2.61 -12.55 2.78
C VAL A 77 -1.63 -12.82 1.63
N ASP A 78 -1.96 -13.70 0.69
CA ASP A 78 -1.10 -13.95 -0.48
C ASP A 78 -0.91 -12.67 -1.31
N GLY A 79 -1.99 -11.91 -1.53
CA GLY A 79 -1.94 -10.61 -2.19
C GLY A 79 -1.14 -9.55 -1.41
N LEU A 80 -1.34 -9.46 -0.09
CA LEU A 80 -0.61 -8.51 0.76
C LEU A 80 0.90 -8.78 0.80
N ILE A 81 1.31 -10.04 0.84
CA ILE A 81 2.73 -10.43 0.77
C ILE A 81 3.32 -9.96 -0.55
N GLU A 82 2.61 -10.15 -1.66
CA GLU A 82 3.06 -9.69 -2.97
C GLU A 82 3.10 -8.17 -3.07
N MET A 83 2.10 -7.47 -2.52
CA MET A 83 2.11 -6.01 -2.44
C MET A 83 3.31 -5.47 -1.66
N ASP A 84 3.65 -6.08 -0.51
CA ASP A 84 4.85 -5.74 0.25
C ASP A 84 6.12 -5.97 -0.57
N ARG A 85 6.21 -7.12 -1.26
CA ARG A 85 7.33 -7.47 -2.13
C ARG A 85 7.53 -6.43 -3.24
N VAL A 86 6.47 -6.04 -3.94
CA VAL A 86 6.52 -5.05 -5.03
C VAL A 86 6.84 -3.66 -4.47
N THR A 87 6.26 -3.30 -3.32
CA THR A 87 6.54 -2.04 -2.63
C THR A 87 8.03 -1.89 -2.30
N ARG A 88 8.67 -2.97 -1.80
CA ARG A 88 10.12 -3.03 -1.57
C ARG A 88 10.91 -2.83 -2.86
N GLN A 89 10.53 -3.52 -3.93
CA GLN A 89 11.22 -3.44 -5.22
C GLN A 89 11.17 -2.04 -5.83
N LEU A 90 10.07 -1.31 -5.61
CA LEU A 90 9.92 0.06 -6.06
C LEU A 90 10.64 1.08 -5.14
N GLY A 91 11.29 0.63 -4.07
CA GLY A 91 12.12 1.49 -3.23
C GLY A 91 11.37 2.32 -2.18
N TYR A 92 10.08 2.07 -1.95
CA TYR A 92 9.27 2.87 -1.01
C TYR A 92 9.69 2.73 0.46
N TYR A 93 10.41 1.67 0.82
CA TYR A 93 10.96 1.50 2.17
C TYR A 93 12.34 2.12 2.35
N HIS A 94 12.93 2.71 1.30
CA HIS A 94 14.21 3.37 1.42
C HIS A 94 14.03 4.76 2.04
N ARG A 95 14.20 4.82 3.36
CA ARG A 95 14.38 6.08 4.07
C ARG A 95 15.78 6.59 3.76
N SER A 96 15.90 7.79 3.18
CA SER A 96 17.17 8.53 3.14
C SER A 96 17.60 8.80 4.59
N SER A 97 18.47 7.95 5.16
CA SER A 97 18.92 8.10 6.55
C SER A 97 20.43 8.07 6.74
N GLY A 98 21.22 8.03 5.67
CA GLY A 98 22.68 8.09 5.76
C GLY A 98 23.22 9.37 5.12
N PHE A 99 23.02 9.49 3.81
CA PHE A 99 23.73 10.45 2.97
C PHE A 99 23.53 11.92 3.38
N MET A 100 22.30 12.37 3.66
CA MET A 100 22.04 13.76 4.06
C MET A 100 22.66 14.12 5.42
N HIS A 101 22.66 13.19 6.38
CA HIS A 101 23.29 13.43 7.68
C HIS A 101 24.82 13.46 7.56
N THR A 102 25.41 12.61 6.72
CA THR A 102 26.86 12.66 6.45
C THR A 102 27.28 13.93 5.71
N LEU A 103 26.49 14.36 4.71
CA LEU A 103 26.76 15.58 3.95
C LEU A 103 26.69 16.84 4.84
N ASN A 104 25.65 16.93 5.68
CA ASN A 104 25.51 18.05 6.62
C ASN A 104 26.62 18.07 7.66
N ALA A 105 27.05 16.91 8.17
CA ALA A 105 28.18 16.83 9.08
C ALA A 105 29.50 17.31 8.43
N ILE A 106 29.74 16.94 7.16
CA ILE A 106 30.92 17.40 6.40
C ILE A 106 30.86 18.91 6.16
N ILE A 107 29.71 19.45 5.78
CA ILE A 107 29.54 20.91 5.56
C ILE A 107 29.79 21.69 6.86
N ILE A 108 29.27 21.20 8.00
CA ILE A 108 29.52 21.81 9.32
C ILE A 108 31.01 21.75 9.68
N LEU A 109 31.67 20.61 9.51
CA LEU A 109 33.10 20.45 9.76
C LEU A 109 33.96 21.37 8.88
N LEU A 110 33.64 21.48 7.59
CA LEU A 110 34.33 22.39 6.66
C LEU A 110 34.11 23.85 7.04
N SER A 111 32.91 24.23 7.49
CA SER A 111 32.64 25.59 7.94
C SER A 111 33.48 25.97 9.17
N LEU A 112 33.64 25.06 10.13
CA LEU A 112 34.46 25.30 11.32
C LEU A 112 35.95 25.48 11.00
N ILE A 113 36.46 24.81 9.96
CA ILE A 113 37.85 24.94 9.50
C ILE A 113 38.10 26.27 8.77
N ILE A 114 37.09 26.81 8.07
CA ILE A 114 37.22 28.05 7.30
C ILE A 114 37.14 29.31 8.19
N PHE A 115 36.53 29.21 9.38
CA PHE A 115 36.34 30.34 10.32
C PHE A 115 37.30 30.33 11.54
N MET A 116 38.33 29.48 11.53
CA MET A 116 39.47 29.51 12.47
C MET A 116 40.70 30.12 11.80
#